data_AF-A0A6L8TGE6-F1
#
_entry.id   AF-A0A6L8TGE6-F1
#
_cell.length_a   1.000
_cell.length_b   1.000
_cell.length_c   1.000
_cell.angle_alpha   90.00
_cell.angle_beta   90.00
_cell.angle_gamma   90.00
#
_symmetry.space_group_name_H-M   'P 1'
#
loop_
_entity.id
_entity.type
_entity.pdbx_description
1 polymer ?
#
loop_
_entity_poly.entity_id
_entity_poly.type
_entity_poly.pdbx_seq_one_letter_code
_entity_poly.pdbx_strand_id
1 'polypeptide(L)'
;MIPFGLLSGFMDSKEIRITELGEDGFRFRLAEECPEPELFLICFYDMKKAGYRRVEIRKFGMSAAEDQCLQDQQPVEKKTGKYFYREYSVRVEQKDYVQEVRRLAGEYNRYIRLKLEGDDGELAKSLTGYPAELDEMHCRSLEEQKKRWFFREGEKASGNPQDTMGAEELRLLDNAEFALELNCTSLYEEYLRQPLQAFLASYWQKNYLTHSYFAGRTPDRFYIGNQFCHNLFPTEEQLFSIMDKMYSEGLEITLVFSYIREFMLSSVGKLLEKVDNWCCIHGVNVEIVVNDWAMVEMLCGKTSRLHPVLGTLLNKRKKDPRMKYKSGDTLLFQQNSLNAGFYRDFLAEEFHIHRYEWESCGYPQELPPGKNSLHLPFYQTNTSQYCPLYALCTTGDRGTQQLAEHCPKFCEKYTLLYPEHLHMAGRYNSLFGVDKTFPEIPEMWKNIKGTKPDRIVVNI
;
A
#
# COMPACT_ATOMS: atom_id res chain seq x y z
N MET A 1 -28.19 -14.70 -5.19
CA MET A 1 -27.33 -13.92 -6.09
C MET A 1 -25.93 -14.48 -6.01
N ILE A 2 -25.33 -14.85 -7.14
CA ILE A 2 -23.94 -15.33 -7.19
C ILE A 2 -23.02 -14.11 -7.22
N PRO A 3 -21.97 -14.05 -6.39
CA PRO A 3 -21.00 -12.96 -6.45
C PRO A 3 -20.36 -12.85 -7.85
N PHE A 4 -20.27 -11.63 -8.39
CA PHE A 4 -19.73 -11.37 -9.73
C PHE A 4 -18.30 -11.88 -9.94
N GLY A 5 -17.48 -11.93 -8.89
CA GLY A 5 -16.11 -12.46 -8.97
C GLY A 5 -16.02 -13.99 -9.08
N LEU A 6 -17.14 -14.72 -9.00
CA LEU A 6 -17.14 -16.18 -9.09
C LEU A 6 -17.62 -16.71 -10.44
N LEU A 7 -18.25 -15.85 -11.24
CA LEU A 7 -18.89 -16.22 -12.49
C LEU A 7 -18.93 -15.02 -13.44
N SER A 8 -18.39 -15.19 -14.64
CA SER A 8 -18.59 -14.25 -15.75
C SER A 8 -19.09 -15.00 -16.97
N GLY A 9 -19.86 -14.31 -17.83
CA GLY A 9 -20.42 -14.89 -19.05
C GLY A 9 -20.13 -13.99 -20.24
N PHE A 10 -19.88 -14.59 -21.39
CA PHE A 10 -19.72 -13.88 -22.65
C PHE A 10 -20.65 -14.47 -23.69
N MET A 11 -21.26 -13.61 -24.48
CA MET A 11 -22.08 -13.92 -25.65
C MET A 11 -21.36 -13.35 -26.88
N ASP A 12 -20.84 -14.22 -27.75
CA ASP A 12 -20.06 -13.84 -28.94
C ASP A 12 -19.03 -12.73 -28.66
N SER A 13 -18.22 -12.91 -27.61
CA SER A 13 -17.19 -11.99 -27.07
C SER A 13 -17.67 -10.79 -26.25
N LYS A 14 -18.97 -10.49 -26.20
CA LYS A 14 -19.50 -9.42 -25.34
C LYS A 14 -19.80 -9.97 -23.95
N GLU A 15 -19.28 -9.32 -22.91
CA GLU A 15 -19.60 -9.71 -21.53
C GLU A 15 -21.09 -9.49 -21.25
N ILE A 16 -21.71 -10.51 -20.65
CA ILE A 16 -23.10 -10.50 -20.22
C ILE A 16 -23.18 -10.68 -18.71
N ARG A 17 -24.15 -10.02 -18.09
CA ARG A 17 -24.42 -10.17 -16.67
C ARG A 17 -25.37 -11.33 -16.43
N ILE A 18 -24.83 -12.44 -15.93
CA ILE A 18 -25.62 -13.58 -15.46
C ILE A 18 -26.33 -13.20 -14.16
N THR A 19 -27.63 -13.46 -14.09
CA THR A 19 -28.48 -13.16 -12.93
C THR A 19 -28.86 -14.40 -12.14
N GLU A 20 -29.03 -15.53 -12.83
CA GLU A 20 -29.34 -16.83 -12.26
C GLU A 20 -28.49 -17.91 -12.92
N LEU A 21 -28.14 -18.94 -12.15
CA LEU A 21 -27.36 -20.08 -12.60
C LEU A 21 -27.97 -21.35 -12.00
N GLY A 22 -28.22 -22.34 -12.84
CA GLY A 22 -28.67 -23.67 -12.46
C GLY A 22 -28.04 -24.73 -13.34
N GLU A 23 -28.25 -25.99 -12.97
CA GLU A 23 -27.73 -27.13 -13.74
C GLU A 23 -28.35 -27.20 -15.14
N ASP A 24 -29.62 -26.80 -15.28
CA ASP A 24 -30.35 -26.83 -16.54
C ASP A 24 -30.08 -25.61 -17.43
N GLY A 25 -29.34 -24.61 -16.94
CA GLY A 25 -29.18 -23.35 -17.66
C GLY A 25 -28.87 -22.13 -16.80
N PHE A 26 -28.87 -20.96 -17.43
CA PHE A 26 -28.63 -19.69 -16.77
C PHE A 26 -29.52 -18.59 -17.34
N ARG A 27 -29.63 -17.48 -16.61
CA ARG A 27 -30.33 -16.28 -17.07
C ARG A 27 -29.40 -15.10 -17.12
N PHE A 28 -29.65 -14.21 -18.08
CA PHE A 28 -28.90 -12.96 -18.22
C PHE A 28 -29.80 -11.83 -18.69
N ARG A 29 -29.31 -10.60 -18.58
CA ARG A 29 -30.05 -9.40 -18.97
C ARG A 29 -29.27 -8.56 -19.97
N LEU A 30 -29.98 -7.97 -20.92
CA LEU A 30 -29.45 -7.01 -21.90
C LEU A 30 -30.33 -5.75 -21.93
N ALA A 31 -29.73 -4.61 -22.24
CA ALA A 31 -30.49 -3.37 -22.48
C ALA A 31 -31.27 -3.41 -23.81
N GLU A 32 -30.70 -4.10 -24.80
CA GLU A 32 -31.24 -4.21 -26.16
C GLU A 32 -31.64 -5.65 -26.48
N GLU A 33 -32.34 -5.83 -27.60
CA GLU A 33 -32.74 -7.14 -28.09
C GLU A 33 -31.52 -8.00 -28.46
N CYS A 34 -31.52 -9.23 -27.94
CA CYS A 34 -30.48 -10.21 -28.17
C CYS A 34 -30.57 -10.77 -29.60
N PRO A 35 -29.54 -10.62 -30.45
CA PRO A 35 -29.43 -11.47 -31.65
C PRO A 35 -29.25 -12.93 -31.22
N GLU A 36 -29.61 -13.88 -32.08
CA GLU A 36 -29.35 -15.30 -31.80
C GLU A 36 -27.83 -15.54 -31.78
N PRO A 37 -27.23 -15.88 -30.62
CA PRO A 37 -25.78 -15.97 -30.52
C PRO A 37 -25.28 -17.30 -31.07
N GLU A 38 -24.00 -17.35 -31.48
CA GLU A 38 -23.38 -18.60 -31.90
C GLU A 38 -22.76 -19.35 -30.72
N LEU A 39 -22.31 -18.61 -29.71
CA LEU A 39 -21.54 -19.14 -28.60
C LEU A 39 -21.81 -18.38 -27.30
N PHE A 40 -22.03 -19.15 -26.23
CA PHE A 40 -21.79 -18.67 -24.88
C PHE A 40 -20.47 -19.21 -24.33
N LEU A 41 -19.69 -18.35 -23.70
CA LEU A 41 -18.51 -18.71 -22.93
C LEU A 41 -18.76 -18.37 -21.46
N ILE A 42 -18.85 -19.38 -20.62
CA ILE A 42 -19.08 -19.19 -19.18
C ILE A 42 -17.77 -19.48 -18.44
N CYS A 43 -17.34 -18.50 -17.65
CA CYS A 43 -16.11 -18.53 -16.86
C CYS A 43 -16.46 -18.78 -15.39
N PHE A 44 -16.23 -20.00 -14.92
CA PHE A 44 -16.44 -20.41 -13.53
C PHE A 44 -15.15 -20.26 -12.72
N TYR A 45 -15.17 -19.49 -11.64
CA TYR A 45 -14.02 -19.40 -10.77
C TYR A 45 -13.72 -20.75 -10.10
N ASP A 46 -12.45 -21.11 -10.02
CA ASP A 46 -11.95 -22.28 -9.32
C ASP A 46 -11.20 -21.81 -8.08
N MET A 47 -11.82 -21.99 -6.90
CA MET A 47 -11.25 -21.53 -5.65
C MET A 47 -9.94 -22.25 -5.31
N LYS A 48 -9.76 -23.50 -5.77
CA LYS A 48 -8.55 -24.28 -5.51
C LYS A 48 -7.40 -23.89 -6.43
N LYS A 49 -7.69 -23.56 -7.69
CA LYS A 49 -6.68 -23.14 -8.69
C LYS A 49 -6.47 -21.63 -8.74
N ALA A 50 -7.32 -20.85 -8.08
CA ALA A 50 -7.33 -19.39 -8.11
C ALA A 50 -7.33 -18.81 -9.54
N GLY A 51 -8.23 -19.33 -10.37
CA GLY A 51 -8.38 -18.94 -11.77
C GLY A 51 -9.73 -19.36 -12.32
N TYR A 52 -10.00 -19.01 -13.57
CA TYR A 52 -11.28 -19.34 -14.21
C TYR A 52 -11.17 -20.59 -15.09
N ARG A 53 -12.15 -21.47 -14.95
CA ARG A 53 -12.42 -22.54 -15.91
C ARG A 53 -13.45 -22.04 -16.91
N ARG A 54 -13.22 -22.34 -18.17
CA ARG A 54 -14.02 -21.85 -19.28
C ARG A 54 -14.82 -22.99 -19.87
N VAL A 55 -16.11 -22.76 -20.06
CA VAL A 55 -17.02 -23.70 -20.74
C VAL A 55 -17.60 -23.00 -21.94
N GLU A 56 -17.30 -23.53 -23.13
CA GLU A 56 -17.91 -23.10 -24.38
C GLU A 56 -19.21 -23.88 -24.61
N ILE A 57 -20.29 -23.15 -24.89
CA ILE A 57 -21.63 -23.71 -25.08
C ILE A 57 -22.14 -23.26 -26.45
N ARG A 58 -22.20 -24.21 -27.39
CA ARG A 58 -22.68 -23.99 -28.78
C ARG A 58 -24.04 -24.61 -29.07
N LYS A 59 -24.53 -25.43 -28.14
CA LYS A 59 -25.83 -26.11 -28.24
C LYS A 59 -26.64 -25.74 -27.01
N PHE A 60 -27.63 -24.89 -27.21
CA PHE A 60 -28.49 -24.38 -26.15
C PHE A 60 -29.87 -24.04 -26.72
N GLY A 61 -30.88 -24.00 -25.84
CA GLY A 61 -32.17 -23.39 -26.15
C GLY A 61 -32.24 -22.02 -25.50
N MET A 62 -32.52 -20.96 -26.25
CA MET A 62 -32.65 -19.61 -25.70
C MET A 62 -34.08 -19.09 -25.89
N SER A 63 -34.66 -18.50 -24.85
CA SER A 63 -35.97 -17.85 -24.91
C SER A 63 -35.99 -16.57 -24.09
N ALA A 64 -36.74 -15.58 -24.55
CA ALA A 64 -37.04 -14.40 -23.73
C ALA A 64 -37.90 -14.80 -22.52
N ALA A 65 -37.58 -14.30 -21.33
CA ALA A 65 -38.36 -14.52 -20.12
C ALA A 65 -39.48 -13.46 -20.04
N GLU A 66 -40.46 -13.53 -20.95
CA GLU A 66 -41.47 -12.48 -21.16
C GLU A 66 -42.39 -12.25 -19.95
N ASP A 67 -42.76 -13.31 -19.22
CA ASP A 67 -43.76 -13.23 -18.15
C ASP A 67 -43.23 -12.70 -16.80
N GLN A 68 -41.94 -12.86 -16.50
CA GLN A 68 -41.34 -12.38 -15.24
C GLN A 68 -40.79 -10.95 -15.35
N CYS A 69 -40.35 -10.52 -16.54
CA CYS A 69 -40.02 -9.11 -16.79
C CYS A 69 -41.19 -8.19 -16.44
N LEU A 70 -42.43 -8.65 -16.60
CA LEU A 70 -43.63 -7.87 -16.30
C LEU A 70 -43.96 -7.78 -14.80
N GLN A 71 -43.46 -8.66 -13.93
CA GLN A 71 -43.84 -8.64 -12.50
C GLN A 71 -42.97 -7.69 -11.67
N ASP A 72 -41.68 -7.58 -11.98
CA ASP A 72 -40.70 -6.78 -11.22
C ASP A 72 -40.61 -5.29 -11.63
N GLN A 73 -41.44 -4.84 -12.57
CA GLN A 73 -41.38 -3.49 -13.16
C GLN A 73 -42.35 -2.48 -12.54
N GLN A 74 -41.90 -1.22 -12.46
CA GLN A 74 -42.74 -0.13 -11.96
C GLN A 74 -43.94 0.12 -12.90
N PRO A 75 -45.11 0.56 -12.38
CA PRO A 75 -46.33 0.75 -13.17
C PRO A 75 -46.20 1.71 -14.36
N VAL A 76 -45.22 2.61 -14.34
CA VAL A 76 -44.96 3.63 -15.36
C VAL A 76 -44.24 3.06 -16.59
N GLU A 77 -43.35 2.08 -16.38
CA GLU A 77 -42.58 1.40 -17.44
C GLU A 77 -43.51 0.50 -18.29
N LYS A 78 -44.47 -0.17 -17.62
CA LYS A 78 -45.52 -0.98 -18.28
C LYS A 78 -46.40 -0.16 -19.24
N LYS A 79 -46.64 1.12 -18.93
CA LYS A 79 -47.51 2.01 -19.73
C LYS A 79 -46.81 2.63 -20.93
N THR A 80 -45.47 2.71 -20.92
CA THR A 80 -44.69 3.42 -21.95
C THR A 80 -44.00 2.49 -22.95
N GLY A 81 -44.01 1.18 -22.72
CA GLY A 81 -43.39 0.18 -23.60
C GLY A 81 -41.87 0.29 -23.70
N LYS A 82 -41.23 1.09 -22.83
CA LYS A 82 -39.79 1.27 -22.77
C LYS A 82 -39.21 0.39 -21.66
N TYR A 83 -38.69 -0.76 -22.05
CA TYR A 83 -38.04 -1.71 -21.15
C TYR A 83 -36.61 -1.24 -20.83
N PHE A 84 -36.24 -1.16 -19.55
CA PHE A 84 -34.86 -0.83 -19.14
C PHE A 84 -33.88 -1.98 -19.43
N TYR A 85 -34.37 -3.21 -19.41
CA TYR A 85 -33.65 -4.41 -19.82
C TYR A 85 -34.64 -5.51 -20.23
N ARG A 86 -34.15 -6.48 -21.00
CA ARG A 86 -34.80 -7.74 -21.33
C ARG A 86 -34.05 -8.89 -20.67
N GLU A 87 -34.77 -9.85 -20.13
CA GLU A 87 -34.20 -11.06 -19.51
C GLU A 87 -34.33 -12.26 -20.46
N TYR A 88 -33.26 -13.04 -20.56
CA TYR A 88 -33.17 -14.22 -21.40
C TYR A 88 -32.84 -15.44 -20.54
N SER A 89 -33.48 -16.56 -20.87
CA SER A 89 -33.21 -17.87 -20.27
C SER A 89 -32.52 -18.75 -21.30
N VAL A 90 -31.39 -19.34 -20.90
CA VAL A 90 -30.59 -20.25 -21.73
C VAL A 90 -30.61 -21.62 -21.09
N ARG A 91 -31.16 -22.61 -21.79
CA ARG A 91 -31.17 -24.02 -21.40
C ARG A 91 -29.94 -24.73 -21.96
N VAL A 92 -29.23 -25.45 -21.11
CA VAL A 92 -27.95 -26.11 -21.42
C VAL A 92 -27.98 -27.56 -20.93
N GLU A 93 -27.71 -28.51 -21.82
CA GLU A 93 -27.63 -29.95 -21.47
C GLU A 93 -26.19 -30.48 -21.47
N GLN A 94 -25.21 -29.61 -21.72
CA GLN A 94 -23.79 -29.95 -21.78
C GLN A 94 -23.29 -30.45 -20.43
N LYS A 95 -22.67 -31.64 -20.39
CA LYS A 95 -22.29 -32.30 -19.12
C LYS A 95 -21.21 -31.56 -18.34
N ASP A 96 -20.25 -30.97 -19.04
CA ASP A 96 -19.17 -30.18 -18.43
C ASP A 96 -19.70 -28.89 -17.78
N TYR A 97 -20.69 -28.22 -18.40
CA TYR A 97 -21.42 -27.11 -17.79
C TYR A 97 -22.06 -27.53 -16.45
N VAL A 98 -22.84 -28.61 -16.46
CA VAL A 98 -23.51 -29.13 -15.24
C VAL A 98 -22.49 -29.44 -14.15
N GLN A 99 -21.35 -30.04 -14.51
CA GLN A 99 -20.27 -30.34 -13.57
C GLN A 99 -19.67 -29.08 -12.95
N GLU A 100 -19.44 -28.04 -13.76
CA GLU A 100 -18.88 -26.77 -13.28
C GLU A 100 -19.88 -25.99 -12.41
N VAL A 101 -21.18 -26.02 -12.72
CA VAL A 101 -22.23 -25.45 -11.86
C VAL A 101 -22.24 -26.13 -10.49
N ARG A 102 -22.28 -27.47 -10.46
CA ARG A 102 -22.26 -28.24 -9.19
C ARG A 102 -21.00 -27.97 -8.39
N ARG A 103 -19.85 -27.92 -9.05
CA ARG A 103 -18.56 -27.62 -8.42
C ARG A 103 -18.59 -26.23 -7.78
N LEU A 104 -18.98 -25.20 -8.54
CA LEU A 104 -19.02 -23.83 -8.05
C LEU A 104 -19.99 -23.68 -6.87
N ALA A 105 -21.19 -24.28 -6.98
CA ALA A 105 -22.18 -24.28 -5.91
C ALA A 105 -21.64 -24.95 -4.63
N GLY A 106 -20.96 -26.09 -4.76
CA GLY A 106 -20.34 -26.79 -3.65
C GLY A 106 -19.19 -26.00 -3.00
N GLU A 107 -18.30 -25.41 -3.80
CA GLU A 107 -17.20 -24.57 -3.31
C GLU A 107 -17.72 -23.31 -2.61
N TYR A 108 -18.72 -22.64 -3.18
CA TYR A 108 -19.32 -21.46 -2.58
C TYR A 108 -20.13 -21.78 -1.31
N ASN A 109 -20.87 -22.90 -1.29
CA ASN A 109 -21.55 -23.36 -0.08
C ASN A 109 -20.55 -23.60 1.06
N ARG A 110 -19.42 -24.28 0.77
CA ARG A 110 -18.34 -24.48 1.74
C ARG A 110 -17.79 -23.14 2.25
N TYR A 111 -17.55 -22.17 1.37
CA TYR A 111 -17.11 -20.83 1.76
C TYR A 111 -18.10 -20.15 2.73
N ILE A 112 -19.39 -20.15 2.38
CA ILE A 112 -20.45 -19.55 3.22
C ILE A 112 -20.52 -20.24 4.58
N ARG A 113 -20.46 -21.58 4.60
CA ARG A 113 -20.47 -22.33 5.84
C ARG A 113 -19.29 -21.96 6.74
N LEU A 114 -18.08 -21.92 6.20
CA LEU A 114 -16.89 -21.47 6.94
C LEU A 114 -17.04 -20.04 7.46
N LYS A 115 -17.66 -19.14 6.68
CA LYS A 115 -17.90 -17.75 7.09
C LYS A 115 -18.95 -17.59 8.19
N LEU A 116 -19.91 -18.51 8.29
CA LEU A 116 -21.01 -18.46 9.26
C LEU A 116 -20.71 -19.26 10.53
N GLU A 117 -20.01 -20.39 10.40
CA GLU A 117 -19.75 -21.33 11.50
C GLU A 117 -18.35 -21.17 12.11
N GLY A 118 -17.35 -20.75 11.33
CA GLY A 118 -15.96 -20.62 11.77
C GLY A 118 -15.57 -19.17 12.10
N ASP A 119 -14.42 -19.00 12.74
CA ASP A 119 -13.79 -17.69 12.91
C ASP A 119 -12.98 -17.27 11.67
N ASP A 120 -12.53 -16.01 11.64
CA ASP A 120 -11.76 -15.49 10.51
C ASP A 120 -10.42 -16.23 10.29
N GLY A 121 -9.83 -16.79 11.35
CA GLY A 121 -8.60 -17.57 11.29
C GLY A 121 -8.82 -18.94 10.63
N GLU A 122 -9.84 -19.68 11.04
CA GLU A 122 -10.22 -20.97 10.46
C GLU A 122 -10.57 -20.83 8.98
N LEU A 123 -11.31 -19.78 8.63
CA LEU A 123 -11.61 -19.47 7.24
C LEU A 123 -10.34 -19.22 6.43
N ALA A 124 -9.45 -18.33 6.89
CA ALA A 124 -8.21 -18.00 6.20
C ALA A 124 -7.33 -19.25 6.04
N LYS A 125 -7.20 -20.06 7.09
CA LYS A 125 -6.48 -21.34 7.06
C LYS A 125 -7.06 -22.29 6.02
N SER A 126 -8.38 -22.46 6.02
CA SER A 126 -9.08 -23.39 5.13
C SER A 126 -9.02 -22.99 3.66
N LEU A 127 -8.99 -21.69 3.35
CA LEU A 127 -9.02 -21.18 1.98
C LEU A 127 -7.64 -20.90 1.39
N THR A 128 -6.68 -20.47 2.20
CA THR A 128 -5.38 -20.00 1.71
C THR A 128 -4.19 -20.70 2.35
N GLY A 129 -4.41 -21.63 3.28
CA GLY A 129 -3.34 -22.22 4.08
C GLY A 129 -2.70 -21.24 5.07
N TYR A 130 -3.41 -20.16 5.42
CA TYR A 130 -2.92 -19.19 6.40
C TYR A 130 -2.70 -19.86 7.78
N PRO A 131 -1.54 -19.66 8.43
CA PRO A 131 -1.23 -20.29 9.71
C PRO A 131 -1.86 -19.49 10.86
N ALA A 132 -3.19 -19.56 10.99
CA ALA A 132 -3.96 -18.81 11.99
C ALA A 132 -3.50 -19.07 13.43
N GLU A 133 -2.98 -20.27 13.71
CA GLU A 133 -2.40 -20.63 15.00
C GLU A 133 -1.22 -19.74 15.44
N LEU A 134 -0.52 -19.09 14.50
CA LEU A 134 0.58 -18.18 14.81
C LEU A 134 0.09 -16.78 15.21
N ASP A 135 -1.20 -16.46 15.00
CA ASP A 135 -1.78 -15.16 15.36
C ASP A 135 -1.75 -14.92 16.88
N GLU A 136 -1.72 -15.98 17.70
CA GLU A 136 -1.66 -15.87 19.16
C GLU A 136 -0.25 -15.58 19.71
N MET A 137 0.78 -15.64 18.85
CA MET A 137 2.17 -15.46 19.27
C MET A 137 2.59 -13.99 19.15
N HIS A 138 2.83 -13.35 20.29
CA HIS A 138 3.28 -11.96 20.36
C HIS A 138 4.62 -11.82 21.08
N CYS A 139 5.42 -10.84 20.64
CA CYS A 139 6.55 -10.35 21.43
C CYS A 139 6.03 -9.59 22.67
N ARG A 140 6.85 -9.49 23.72
CA ARG A 140 6.47 -8.78 24.96
C ARG A 140 6.60 -7.26 24.84
N SER A 141 7.41 -6.79 23.90
CA SER A 141 7.67 -5.37 23.68
C SER A 141 8.07 -5.09 22.23
N LEU A 142 8.01 -3.81 21.84
CA LEU A 142 8.56 -3.35 20.55
C LEU A 142 10.05 -3.65 20.45
N GLU A 143 10.77 -3.52 21.56
CA GLU A 143 12.21 -3.74 21.62
C GLU A 143 12.56 -5.19 21.32
N GLU A 144 11.84 -6.14 21.93
CA GLU A 144 11.98 -7.55 21.62
C GLU A 144 11.66 -7.83 20.15
N GLN A 145 10.60 -7.20 19.62
CA GLN A 145 10.18 -7.37 18.24
C GLN A 145 11.22 -6.81 17.25
N LYS A 146 11.75 -5.61 17.50
CA LYS A 146 12.84 -4.98 16.71
C LYS A 146 14.11 -5.82 16.75
N LYS A 147 14.46 -6.37 17.93
CA LYS A 147 15.58 -7.30 18.04
C LYS A 147 15.35 -8.50 17.13
N ARG A 148 14.19 -9.15 17.13
CA ARG A 148 13.92 -10.29 16.21
C ARG A 148 13.95 -9.92 14.73
N TRP A 149 13.63 -8.68 14.38
CA TRP A 149 13.65 -8.21 12.99
C TRP A 149 15.04 -7.87 12.49
N PHE A 150 15.85 -7.20 13.31
CA PHE A 150 17.10 -6.57 12.86
C PHE A 150 18.36 -7.19 13.48
N PHE A 151 18.24 -7.80 14.65
CA PHE A 151 19.37 -8.48 15.30
C PHE A 151 19.55 -9.88 14.72
N ARG A 152 20.78 -10.20 14.30
CA ARG A 152 21.17 -11.52 13.79
C ARG A 152 21.93 -12.30 14.86
N GLU A 153 21.26 -13.26 15.50
CA GLU A 153 21.94 -14.22 16.38
C GLU A 153 22.80 -15.17 15.53
N GLY A 154 24.12 -15.06 15.64
CA GLY A 154 25.07 -15.97 14.96
C GLY A 154 26.07 -15.30 14.02
N GLU A 155 25.86 -14.03 13.66
CA GLU A 155 26.90 -13.19 13.03
C GLU A 155 27.90 -12.74 14.10
N LYS A 156 28.66 -13.70 14.64
CA LYS A 156 29.93 -13.39 15.27
C LYS A 156 30.81 -12.74 14.21
N ALA A 157 30.98 -11.42 14.24
CA ALA A 157 32.12 -10.75 13.62
C ALA A 157 32.45 -11.21 12.18
N SER A 158 31.44 -11.54 11.38
CA SER A 158 31.63 -11.99 10.00
C SER A 158 31.66 -10.78 9.09
N GLY A 159 32.73 -9.99 9.20
CA GLY A 159 33.08 -8.91 8.27
C GLY A 159 32.08 -7.75 8.22
N ASN A 160 32.44 -6.71 7.46
CA ASN A 160 31.45 -5.72 7.04
C ASN A 160 30.47 -6.41 6.06
N PRO A 161 29.18 -6.02 5.99
CA PRO A 161 28.25 -6.56 4.99
C PRO A 161 28.79 -6.48 3.56
N GLN A 162 29.66 -5.51 3.29
CA GLN A 162 30.41 -5.35 2.04
C GLN A 162 31.21 -6.59 1.64
N ASP A 163 31.70 -7.37 2.60
CA ASP A 163 32.54 -8.56 2.37
C ASP A 163 31.74 -9.74 1.77
N THR A 164 30.41 -9.73 1.90
CA THR A 164 29.51 -10.75 1.33
C THR A 164 28.66 -10.24 0.18
N MET A 165 28.67 -8.94 -0.11
CA MET A 165 27.92 -8.34 -1.22
C MET A 165 28.68 -8.49 -2.55
N GLY A 166 27.93 -8.79 -3.62
CA GLY A 166 28.50 -8.79 -4.96
C GLY A 166 28.91 -7.38 -5.40
N ALA A 167 29.88 -7.31 -6.31
CA ALA A 167 30.46 -6.04 -6.77
C ALA A 167 29.45 -5.13 -7.47
N GLU A 168 28.39 -5.68 -8.07
CA GLU A 168 27.34 -4.91 -8.74
C GLU A 168 26.39 -4.28 -7.73
N GLU A 169 25.94 -5.03 -6.72
CA GLU A 169 25.05 -4.52 -5.67
C GLU A 169 25.73 -3.45 -4.83
N LEU A 170 27.03 -3.61 -4.56
CA LEU A 170 27.82 -2.60 -3.86
C LEU A 170 27.89 -1.31 -4.67
N ARG A 171 28.17 -1.40 -5.98
CA ARG A 171 28.15 -0.24 -6.89
C ARG A 171 26.78 0.45 -6.94
N LEU A 172 25.68 -0.30 -6.93
CA LEU A 172 24.34 0.28 -6.90
C LEU A 172 24.10 1.10 -5.62
N LEU A 173 24.52 0.59 -4.46
CA LEU A 173 24.40 1.29 -3.19
C LEU A 173 25.36 2.47 -3.04
N ASP A 174 26.59 2.35 -3.58
CA ASP A 174 27.58 3.42 -3.55
C ASP A 174 27.15 4.60 -4.45
N ASN A 175 26.43 4.31 -5.54
CA ASN A 175 25.92 5.31 -6.47
C ASN A 175 24.55 5.90 -6.07
N ALA A 176 23.86 5.31 -5.09
CA ALA A 176 22.60 5.81 -4.59
C ALA A 176 22.81 6.85 -3.48
N GLU A 177 22.03 7.94 -3.52
CA GLU A 177 21.93 8.91 -2.43
C GLU A 177 21.39 8.20 -1.18
N PHE A 178 22.07 8.37 -0.06
CA PHE A 178 21.65 7.82 1.22
C PHE A 178 20.92 8.90 2.04
N ALA A 179 19.69 8.61 2.44
CA ALA A 179 18.88 9.49 3.26
C ALA A 179 18.40 8.81 4.56
N LEU A 180 18.23 9.62 5.61
CA LEU A 180 17.71 9.18 6.91
C LEU A 180 16.47 9.98 7.33
N GLU A 181 15.43 9.31 7.84
CA GLU A 181 14.24 9.98 8.35
C GLU A 181 14.35 10.35 9.84
N LEU A 182 14.11 11.62 10.16
CA LEU A 182 13.73 12.10 11.48
C LEU A 182 12.22 12.32 11.47
N ASN A 183 11.47 11.50 12.21
CA ASN A 183 10.01 11.45 12.07
C ASN A 183 9.21 11.54 13.38
N CYS A 184 9.87 11.90 14.47
CA CYS A 184 9.25 12.10 15.77
C CYS A 184 10.07 13.04 16.66
N THR A 185 9.42 13.57 17.70
CA THR A 185 10.01 14.54 18.64
C THR A 185 11.36 14.10 19.20
N SER A 186 11.48 12.84 19.63
CA SER A 186 12.71 12.35 20.27
C SER A 186 13.90 12.35 19.31
N LEU A 187 13.70 11.98 18.05
CA LEU A 187 14.76 12.00 17.04
C LEU A 187 15.21 13.43 16.72
N TYR A 188 14.27 14.39 16.65
CA TYR A 188 14.60 15.80 16.46
C TYR A 188 15.49 16.32 17.60
N GLU A 189 15.10 16.05 18.85
CA GLU A 189 15.84 16.49 20.02
C GLU A 189 17.21 15.83 20.13
N GLU A 190 17.30 14.52 19.86
CA GLU A 190 18.56 13.79 19.88
C GLU A 190 19.53 14.30 18.83
N TYR A 191 19.04 14.59 17.62
CA TYR A 191 19.85 15.18 16.55
C TYR A 191 20.35 16.57 16.93
N LEU A 192 19.48 17.47 17.41
CA LEU A 192 19.86 18.83 17.79
C LEU A 192 20.88 18.88 18.93
N ARG A 193 20.82 17.95 19.90
CA ARG A 193 21.71 17.94 21.08
C ARG A 193 23.10 17.37 20.81
N GLN A 194 23.33 16.72 19.66
CA GLN A 194 24.56 15.97 19.39
C GLN A 194 25.22 16.42 18.08
N PRO A 195 26.55 16.28 17.96
CA PRO A 195 27.20 16.27 16.66
C PRO A 195 26.68 15.11 15.79
N LEU A 196 26.60 15.31 14.48
CA LEU A 196 26.07 14.33 13.52
C LEU A 196 26.59 12.91 13.73
N GLN A 197 27.90 12.73 13.86
CA GLN A 197 28.51 11.40 14.02
C GLN A 197 28.10 10.70 15.33
N ALA A 198 27.94 11.45 16.43
CA ALA A 198 27.49 10.89 17.70
C ALA A 198 26.00 10.49 17.63
N PHE A 199 25.17 11.33 16.98
CA PHE A 199 23.77 11.01 16.72
C PHE A 199 23.63 9.72 15.90
N LEU A 200 24.36 9.60 14.78
CA LEU A 200 24.31 8.41 13.91
C LEU A 200 24.75 7.15 14.66
N ALA A 201 25.87 7.19 15.39
CA ALA A 201 26.34 6.05 16.17
C ALA A 201 25.29 5.57 17.18
N SER A 202 24.66 6.51 17.91
CA SER A 202 23.57 6.23 18.85
C SER A 202 22.34 5.66 18.14
N TYR A 203 21.96 6.23 17.00
CA TYR A 203 20.81 5.80 16.20
C TYR A 203 20.96 4.34 15.75
N TRP A 204 22.12 3.96 15.19
CA TRP A 204 22.36 2.59 14.75
C TRP A 204 22.45 1.60 15.90
N GLN A 205 23.07 2.00 17.01
CA GLN A 205 23.19 1.19 18.22
C GLN A 205 21.82 0.85 18.84
N LYS A 206 20.97 1.86 19.05
CA LYS A 206 19.61 1.68 19.60
C LYS A 206 18.72 0.79 18.72
N ASN A 207 19.05 0.68 17.44
CA ASN A 207 18.26 -0.03 16.45
C ASN A 207 18.83 -1.41 16.07
N TYR A 208 19.85 -1.90 16.78
CA TYR A 208 20.51 -3.20 16.52
C TYR A 208 21.13 -3.32 15.12
N LEU A 209 21.54 -2.20 14.53
CA LEU A 209 21.98 -2.11 13.13
C LEU A 209 23.39 -1.52 12.97
N THR A 210 24.22 -1.59 14.02
CA THR A 210 25.63 -1.13 14.01
C THR A 210 26.48 -1.82 12.96
N HIS A 211 26.10 -3.01 12.53
CA HIS A 211 26.79 -3.77 11.48
C HIS A 211 26.10 -3.65 10.13
N SER A 212 25.09 -2.80 9.97
CA SER A 212 24.46 -2.57 8.67
C SER A 212 25.39 -1.78 7.74
N TYR A 213 25.17 -1.92 6.42
CA TYR A 213 25.94 -1.19 5.41
C TYR A 213 25.88 0.34 5.60
N PHE A 214 24.77 0.85 6.13
CA PHE A 214 24.56 2.30 6.35
C PHE A 214 25.18 2.81 7.65
N ALA A 215 25.51 1.95 8.62
CA ALA A 215 25.93 2.37 9.96
C ALA A 215 27.25 3.15 10.00
N GLY A 216 28.14 2.90 9.03
CA GLY A 216 29.41 3.60 8.87
C GLY A 216 29.37 4.78 7.89
N ARG A 217 28.19 5.12 7.34
CA ARG A 217 28.03 6.18 6.33
C ARG A 217 27.37 7.41 6.94
N THR A 218 27.75 8.57 6.40
CA THR A 218 27.02 9.81 6.66
C THR A 218 25.91 9.94 5.62
N PRO A 219 24.65 10.20 6.00
CA PRO A 219 23.58 10.49 5.05
C PRO A 219 23.92 11.72 4.21
N ASP A 220 23.58 11.70 2.93
CA ASP A 220 23.62 12.86 2.05
C ASP A 220 22.46 13.81 2.37
N ARG A 221 21.35 13.25 2.87
CA ARG A 221 20.07 13.93 3.05
C ARG A 221 19.33 13.48 4.30
N PHE A 222 18.53 14.38 4.86
CA PHE A 222 17.56 14.04 5.89
C PHE A 222 16.12 14.38 5.48
N TYR A 223 15.22 13.49 5.87
CA TYR A 223 13.77 13.67 5.77
C TYR A 223 13.27 14.13 7.14
N ILE A 224 12.62 15.29 7.21
CA ILE A 224 12.11 15.88 8.46
C ILE A 224 10.58 15.88 8.41
N GLY A 225 9.93 15.25 9.39
CA GLY A 225 8.48 15.25 9.51
C GLY A 225 7.89 13.85 9.43
N ASN A 226 6.58 13.74 9.21
CA ASN A 226 5.89 12.46 9.29
C ASN A 226 4.74 12.38 8.29
N GLN A 227 4.79 11.37 7.41
CA GLN A 227 3.78 11.17 6.35
C GLN A 227 2.39 10.80 6.90
N PHE A 228 2.30 10.31 8.13
CA PHE A 228 1.11 9.62 8.65
C PHE A 228 0.47 10.35 9.83
N CYS A 229 1.19 11.23 10.52
CA CYS A 229 0.67 11.97 11.68
C CYS A 229 1.20 13.42 11.73
N HIS A 230 0.32 14.39 11.52
CA HIS A 230 0.65 15.82 11.61
C HIS A 230 1.17 16.25 13.01
N ASN A 231 0.75 15.57 14.08
CA ASN A 231 1.20 15.89 15.45
C ASN A 231 2.66 15.50 15.73
N LEU A 232 3.32 14.79 14.80
CA LEU A 232 4.74 14.45 14.86
C LEU A 232 5.61 15.33 13.96
N PHE A 233 4.99 16.27 13.24
CA PHE A 233 5.74 17.31 12.54
C PHE A 233 6.35 18.26 13.58
N PRO A 234 7.62 18.70 13.42
CA PRO A 234 8.27 19.59 14.39
C PRO A 234 7.51 20.91 14.53
N THR A 235 7.66 21.56 15.69
CA THR A 235 7.22 22.96 15.83
C THR A 235 8.03 23.84 14.88
N GLU A 236 7.53 25.04 14.56
CA GLU A 236 8.23 25.96 13.65
C GLU A 236 9.67 26.27 14.11
N GLU A 237 9.85 26.62 15.39
CA GLU A 237 11.17 26.89 15.98
C GLU A 237 12.11 25.67 15.89
N GLN A 238 11.58 24.48 16.20
CA GLN A 238 12.36 23.25 16.13
C GLN A 238 12.72 22.91 14.68
N LEU A 239 11.80 23.10 13.72
CA LEU A 239 12.04 22.87 12.31
C LEU A 239 13.21 23.71 11.80
N PHE A 240 13.18 25.03 12.01
CA PHE A 240 14.24 25.90 11.52
C PHE A 240 15.57 25.64 12.23
N SER A 241 15.56 25.28 13.52
CA SER A 241 16.78 24.85 14.22
C SER A 241 17.40 23.59 13.60
N ILE A 242 16.57 22.62 13.19
CA ILE A 242 17.04 21.41 12.50
C ILE A 242 17.59 21.79 11.12
N MET A 243 16.87 22.61 10.36
CA MET A 243 17.29 23.03 9.02
C MET A 243 18.61 23.81 9.04
N ASP A 244 18.79 24.74 9.98
CA ASP A 244 20.04 25.50 10.16
C ASP A 244 21.21 24.57 10.49
N LYS A 245 20.98 23.59 11.37
CA LYS A 245 22.01 22.59 11.71
C LYS A 245 22.36 21.73 10.50
N MET A 246 21.38 21.20 9.77
CA MET A 246 21.59 20.39 8.57
C MET A 246 22.33 21.15 7.49
N TYR A 247 21.96 22.40 7.25
CA TYR A 247 22.66 23.29 6.35
C TYR A 247 24.13 23.50 6.77
N SER A 248 24.39 23.72 8.06
CA SER A 248 25.76 23.87 8.57
C SER A 248 26.62 22.60 8.45
N GLU A 249 25.95 21.43 8.41
CA GLU A 249 26.57 20.12 8.25
C GLU A 249 26.65 19.68 6.77
N GLY A 250 26.20 20.51 5.83
CA GLY A 250 26.23 20.23 4.39
C GLY A 250 25.24 19.15 3.95
N LEU A 251 24.15 18.96 4.70
CA LEU A 251 23.12 17.96 4.45
C LEU A 251 21.99 18.54 3.62
N GLU A 252 21.51 17.76 2.64
CA GLU A 252 20.32 18.08 1.89
C GLU A 252 19.04 17.86 2.73
N ILE A 253 17.98 18.61 2.42
CA ILE A 253 16.76 18.64 3.26
C ILE A 253 15.53 18.26 2.43
N THR A 254 14.74 17.32 2.97
CA THR A 254 13.40 16.98 2.50
C THR A 254 12.40 17.15 3.63
N LEU A 255 11.34 17.93 3.41
CA LEU A 255 10.26 18.10 4.38
C LEU A 255 9.09 17.18 4.07
N VAL A 256 8.57 16.54 5.11
CA VAL A 256 7.61 15.46 5.02
C VAL A 256 6.34 15.82 5.75
N PHE A 257 5.31 16.21 5.00
CA PHE A 257 4.00 16.51 5.54
C PHE A 257 3.11 15.29 5.51
N SER A 258 2.22 15.15 6.50
CA SER A 258 1.08 14.25 6.37
C SER A 258 0.05 14.83 5.40
N TYR A 259 -1.03 14.08 5.15
CA TYR A 259 -2.22 14.65 4.54
C TYR A 259 -2.66 15.93 5.28
N ILE A 260 -3.03 16.96 4.53
CA ILE A 260 -3.47 18.25 5.08
C ILE A 260 -4.97 18.23 5.36
N ARG A 261 -5.35 18.73 6.55
CA ARG A 261 -6.75 18.96 6.93
C ARG A 261 -7.11 20.42 6.73
N GLU A 262 -8.40 20.70 6.59
CA GLU A 262 -8.90 22.05 6.32
C GLU A 262 -8.42 23.10 7.35
N PHE A 263 -8.46 22.76 8.65
CA PHE A 263 -7.96 23.65 9.71
C PHE A 263 -6.45 23.91 9.64
N MET A 264 -5.69 23.07 8.92
CA MET A 264 -4.24 23.20 8.76
C MET A 264 -3.86 24.05 7.55
N LEU A 265 -4.78 24.32 6.62
CA LEU A 265 -4.45 24.97 5.34
C LEU A 265 -3.71 26.31 5.56
N SER A 266 -4.24 27.15 6.44
CA SER A 266 -3.66 28.47 6.72
C SER A 266 -2.29 28.39 7.40
N SER A 267 -2.13 27.52 8.40
CA SER A 267 -0.88 27.42 9.15
C SER A 267 0.24 26.79 8.33
N VAL A 268 -0.07 25.75 7.55
CA VAL A 268 0.90 25.09 6.67
C VAL A 268 1.30 26.00 5.51
N GLY A 269 0.35 26.72 4.90
CA GLY A 269 0.67 27.69 3.84
C GLY A 269 1.68 28.75 4.29
N LYS A 270 1.45 29.33 5.49
CA LYS A 270 2.39 30.30 6.11
C LYS A 270 3.74 29.67 6.44
N LEU A 271 3.76 28.43 6.92
CA LEU A 271 5.01 27.73 7.19
C LEU A 271 5.82 27.53 5.91
N LEU A 272 5.18 27.13 4.81
CA LEU A 272 5.84 26.97 3.52
C LEU A 272 6.41 28.29 2.97
N GLU A 273 5.74 29.43 3.20
CA GLU A 273 6.32 30.76 2.88
C GLU A 273 7.60 31.03 3.66
N LYS A 274 7.64 30.68 4.95
CA LYS A 274 8.84 30.84 5.78
C LYS A 274 9.96 29.90 5.32
N VAL A 275 9.64 28.65 4.97
CA VAL A 275 10.59 27.69 4.40
C VAL A 275 11.14 28.21 3.07
N ASP A 276 10.28 28.72 2.19
CA ASP A 276 10.67 29.30 0.90
C ASP A 276 11.63 30.50 1.09
N ASN A 277 11.30 31.40 2.01
CA ASN A 277 12.17 32.52 2.37
C ASN A 277 13.52 32.05 2.95
N TRP A 278 13.50 31.04 3.82
CA TRP A 278 14.73 30.44 4.35
C TRP A 278 15.59 29.86 3.22
N CYS A 279 14.99 29.19 2.23
CA CYS A 279 15.68 28.68 1.05
C CYS A 279 16.29 29.82 0.21
N CYS A 280 15.59 30.94 0.09
CA CYS A 280 16.08 32.12 -0.62
C CYS A 280 17.30 32.75 0.07
N ILE A 281 17.27 32.86 1.39
CA ILE A 281 18.37 33.41 2.20
C ILE A 281 19.63 32.54 2.08
N HIS A 282 19.47 31.22 2.18
CA HIS A 282 20.60 30.28 2.17
C HIS A 282 21.01 29.82 0.76
N GLY A 283 20.22 30.17 -0.27
CA GLY A 283 20.52 29.82 -1.65
C GLY A 283 20.37 28.34 -1.99
N VAL A 284 19.66 27.57 -1.17
CA VAL A 284 19.46 26.11 -1.33
C VAL A 284 18.08 25.77 -1.85
N ASN A 285 17.89 24.50 -2.21
CA ASN A 285 16.59 23.94 -2.58
C ASN A 285 16.18 22.93 -1.50
N VAL A 286 14.87 22.83 -1.27
CA VAL A 286 14.28 21.88 -0.32
C VAL A 286 13.24 21.06 -1.05
N GLU A 287 13.29 19.74 -0.89
CA GLU A 287 12.25 18.87 -1.41
C GLU A 287 11.06 18.84 -0.45
N ILE A 288 9.83 18.85 -0.98
CA ILE A 288 8.60 18.74 -0.21
C ILE A 288 7.88 17.47 -0.63
N VAL A 289 7.76 16.49 0.28
CA VAL A 289 6.98 15.28 0.03
C VAL A 289 5.49 15.63 0.08
N VAL A 290 4.84 15.42 -1.05
CA VAL A 290 3.42 15.70 -1.27
C VAL A 290 2.60 14.43 -1.07
N ASN A 291 1.78 14.41 -0.03
CA ASN A 291 0.94 13.26 0.33
C ASN A 291 -0.57 13.48 0.09
N ASP A 292 -0.95 14.68 -0.36
CA ASP A 292 -2.29 15.05 -0.80
C ASP A 292 -2.23 16.20 -1.81
N TRP A 293 -3.29 16.39 -2.59
CA TRP A 293 -3.32 17.39 -3.65
C TRP A 293 -3.43 18.83 -3.15
N ALA A 294 -3.86 19.08 -1.90
CA ALA A 294 -3.87 20.44 -1.35
C ALA A 294 -2.44 20.94 -1.12
N MET A 295 -1.51 20.06 -0.75
CA MET A 295 -0.08 20.42 -0.70
C MET A 295 0.46 20.82 -2.08
N VAL A 296 0.07 20.14 -3.16
CA VAL A 296 0.46 20.54 -4.53
C VAL A 296 -0.02 21.95 -4.82
N GLU A 297 -1.29 22.22 -4.57
CA GLU A 297 -1.90 23.55 -4.79
C GLU A 297 -1.21 24.64 -3.96
N MET A 298 -0.82 24.34 -2.71
CA MET A 298 -0.08 25.31 -1.89
C MET A 298 1.31 25.62 -2.42
N LEU A 299 1.95 24.69 -3.12
CA LEU A 299 3.26 24.92 -3.73
C LEU A 299 3.16 25.71 -5.03
N CYS A 300 1.99 25.74 -5.67
CA CYS A 300 1.74 26.60 -6.84
C CYS A 300 2.02 28.07 -6.50
N GLY A 301 2.85 28.73 -7.32
CA GLY A 301 3.20 30.14 -7.15
C GLY A 301 4.27 30.42 -6.10
N LYS A 302 4.82 29.41 -5.40
CA LYS A 302 6.05 29.56 -4.60
C LYS A 302 7.29 29.56 -5.48
N THR A 303 8.46 29.91 -4.93
CA THR A 303 9.68 29.90 -5.75
C THR A 303 10.00 28.49 -6.22
N SER A 304 10.79 28.39 -7.28
CA SER A 304 11.30 27.11 -7.79
C SER A 304 12.25 26.38 -6.84
N ARG A 305 12.47 26.87 -5.60
CA ARG A 305 13.35 26.25 -4.61
C ARG A 305 12.67 25.15 -3.80
N LEU A 306 11.33 25.16 -3.73
CA LEU A 306 10.54 24.10 -3.10
C LEU A 306 10.16 23.06 -4.16
N HIS A 307 10.89 21.95 -4.20
CA HIS A 307 10.69 20.92 -5.21
C HIS A 307 9.66 19.88 -4.73
N PRO A 308 8.51 19.75 -5.39
CA PRO A 308 7.51 18.76 -5.00
C PRO A 308 7.97 17.35 -5.37
N VAL A 309 7.76 16.41 -4.44
CA VAL A 309 8.08 14.99 -4.58
C VAL A 309 6.82 14.17 -4.31
N LEU A 310 6.47 13.22 -5.17
CA LEU A 310 5.26 12.42 -4.97
C LEU A 310 5.45 11.45 -3.79
N GLY A 311 4.72 11.69 -2.70
CA GLY A 311 4.80 10.89 -1.48
C GLY A 311 4.11 9.54 -1.58
N THR A 312 4.42 8.67 -0.62
CA THR A 312 3.91 7.29 -0.56
C THR A 312 2.39 7.23 -0.43
N LEU A 313 1.75 8.25 0.15
CA LEU A 313 0.29 8.31 0.26
C LEU A 313 -0.41 8.57 -1.08
N LEU A 314 0.23 9.22 -2.05
CA LEU A 314 -0.31 9.36 -3.41
C LEU A 314 0.17 8.22 -4.33
N ASN A 315 1.34 7.63 -4.05
CA ASN A 315 1.85 6.46 -4.75
C ASN A 315 1.17 5.15 -4.26
N LYS A 316 -0.12 4.98 -4.58
CA LYS A 316 -0.92 3.85 -4.08
C LYS A 316 -0.43 2.50 -4.61
N ARG A 317 -0.33 1.53 -3.69
CA ARG A 317 -0.01 0.12 -3.97
C ARG A 317 -0.73 -0.81 -3.00
N LYS A 318 -0.95 -2.05 -3.42
CA LYS A 318 -1.44 -3.12 -2.55
C LYS A 318 -0.28 -3.67 -1.73
N LYS A 319 -0.30 -3.48 -0.42
CA LYS A 319 0.76 -3.91 0.50
C LYS A 319 0.12 -4.65 1.66
N ASP A 320 0.57 -5.86 1.94
CA ASP A 320 0.09 -6.67 3.06
C ASP A 320 1.15 -7.76 3.38
N PRO A 321 1.54 -7.97 4.63
CA PRO A 321 2.48 -9.05 4.98
C PRO A 321 1.94 -10.45 4.66
N ARG A 322 0.62 -10.57 4.51
CA ARG A 322 -0.07 -11.80 4.12
C ARG A 322 -0.16 -11.97 2.60
N MET A 323 0.46 -11.09 1.81
CA MET A 323 0.47 -11.20 0.34
C MET A 323 0.97 -12.57 -0.14
N LYS A 324 1.91 -13.22 0.57
CA LYS A 324 2.40 -14.57 0.24
C LYS A 324 1.34 -15.67 0.32
N TYR A 325 0.27 -15.43 1.07
CA TYR A 325 -0.88 -16.35 1.17
C TYR A 325 -2.01 -15.99 0.18
N LYS A 326 -1.91 -14.85 -0.53
CA LYS A 326 -2.90 -14.52 -1.55
C LYS A 326 -2.69 -15.41 -2.76
N SER A 327 -3.78 -15.96 -3.26
CA SER A 327 -3.82 -16.77 -4.46
C SER A 327 -4.14 -15.91 -5.70
N GLY A 328 -3.83 -16.42 -6.88
CA GLY A 328 -3.98 -15.72 -8.16
C GLY A 328 -2.66 -15.14 -8.68
N ASP A 329 -2.75 -14.33 -9.74
CA ASP A 329 -1.57 -13.74 -10.38
C ASP A 329 -1.03 -12.55 -9.57
N THR A 330 0.08 -12.78 -8.87
CA THR A 330 0.77 -11.77 -8.06
C THR A 330 1.64 -10.83 -8.89
N LEU A 331 1.87 -11.13 -10.18
CA LEU A 331 2.59 -10.23 -11.10
C LEU A 331 1.85 -8.90 -11.28
N LEU A 332 0.52 -8.91 -11.13
CA LEU A 332 -0.35 -7.73 -11.19
C LEU A 332 -0.02 -6.67 -10.12
N PHE A 333 0.77 -7.00 -9.09
CA PHE A 333 1.18 -6.06 -8.06
C PHE A 333 2.53 -5.39 -8.33
N GLN A 334 3.27 -5.82 -9.38
CA GLN A 334 4.60 -5.31 -9.69
C GLN A 334 4.56 -3.85 -10.14
N GLN A 335 3.54 -3.49 -10.92
CA GLN A 335 3.30 -2.17 -11.47
C GLN A 335 2.17 -1.44 -10.73
N ASN A 336 2.13 -0.11 -10.86
CA ASN A 336 1.03 0.74 -10.45
C ASN A 336 0.86 1.92 -11.43
N SER A 337 0.08 2.93 -11.05
CA SER A 337 -0.20 4.09 -11.90
C SER A 337 1.05 4.82 -12.40
N LEU A 338 2.15 4.83 -11.64
CA LEU A 338 3.39 5.47 -12.06
C LEU A 338 4.09 4.74 -13.22
N ASN A 339 3.75 3.48 -13.50
CA ASN A 339 4.27 2.78 -14.69
C ASN A 339 3.62 3.31 -15.97
N ALA A 340 2.45 3.95 -15.90
CA ALA A 340 1.81 4.58 -17.04
C ALA A 340 2.53 5.90 -17.40
N GLY A 341 3.05 5.99 -18.64
CA GLY A 341 3.78 7.16 -19.14
C GLY A 341 3.01 8.47 -18.99
N PHE A 342 1.77 8.50 -19.50
CA PHE A 342 0.92 9.68 -19.47
C PHE A 342 0.70 10.25 -18.05
N TYR A 343 0.69 9.40 -17.02
CA TYR A 343 0.51 9.84 -15.64
C TYR A 343 1.77 10.53 -15.12
N ARG A 344 2.94 10.02 -15.47
CA ARG A 344 4.22 10.69 -15.14
C ARG A 344 4.37 12.01 -15.90
N ASP A 345 3.99 12.04 -17.17
CA ASP A 345 4.03 13.25 -18.00
C ASP A 345 3.13 14.33 -17.38
N PHE A 346 1.89 13.98 -17.01
CA PHE A 346 0.98 14.85 -16.26
C PHE A 346 1.60 15.39 -14.96
N LEU A 347 2.19 14.54 -14.13
CA LEU A 347 2.85 14.97 -12.88
C LEU A 347 4.03 15.94 -13.13
N ALA A 348 4.79 15.70 -14.19
CA ALA A 348 5.96 16.50 -14.54
C ALA A 348 5.57 17.86 -15.14
N GLU A 349 4.59 17.87 -16.05
CA GLU A 349 4.17 19.08 -16.79
C GLU A 349 3.31 20.00 -15.93
N GLU A 350 2.33 19.45 -15.19
CA GLU A 350 1.38 20.26 -14.42
C GLU A 350 1.92 20.66 -13.04
N PHE A 351 2.73 19.80 -12.42
CA PHE A 351 3.12 19.96 -11.01
C PHE A 351 4.64 19.95 -10.77
N HIS A 352 5.46 19.83 -11.81
CA HIS A 352 6.93 19.76 -11.68
C HIS A 352 7.41 18.63 -10.75
N ILE A 353 6.64 17.54 -10.67
CA ILE A 353 6.97 16.37 -9.86
C ILE A 353 7.75 15.36 -10.71
N HIS A 354 9.05 15.22 -10.39
CA HIS A 354 9.97 14.33 -11.12
C HIS A 354 10.57 13.20 -10.28
N ARG A 355 10.27 13.18 -8.97
CA ARG A 355 10.73 12.16 -8.03
C ARG A 355 9.53 11.48 -7.37
N TYR A 356 9.64 10.16 -7.19
CA TYR A 356 8.58 9.32 -6.63
C TYR A 356 9.08 8.51 -5.43
N GLU A 357 8.33 8.56 -4.33
CA GLU A 357 8.63 7.82 -3.10
C GLU A 357 7.99 6.43 -3.14
N TRP A 358 8.78 5.40 -2.87
CA TRP A 358 8.38 3.99 -2.84
C TRP A 358 8.73 3.38 -1.49
N GLU A 359 8.00 2.34 -1.08
CA GLU A 359 8.36 1.56 0.11
C GLU A 359 8.75 0.14 -0.32
N SER A 360 9.81 -0.40 0.28
CA SER A 360 10.14 -1.81 0.12
C SER A 360 9.01 -2.67 0.69
N CYS A 361 8.54 -3.63 -0.08
CA CYS A 361 7.47 -4.52 0.30
C CYS A 361 7.81 -5.84 -0.37
N GLY A 362 7.93 -6.93 0.39
CA GLY A 362 8.59 -8.21 0.05
C GLY A 362 8.02 -9.03 -1.11
N TYR A 363 7.62 -8.37 -2.19
CA TYR A 363 7.30 -8.92 -3.50
C TYR A 363 7.96 -8.01 -4.58
N PRO A 364 8.15 -8.49 -5.82
CA PRO A 364 8.84 -7.70 -6.83
C PRO A 364 8.11 -6.39 -7.19
N GLN A 365 8.85 -5.31 -7.39
CA GLN A 365 8.35 -3.98 -7.75
C GLN A 365 9.06 -3.51 -9.01
N GLU A 366 8.31 -3.12 -10.03
CA GLU A 366 8.87 -2.53 -11.25
C GLU A 366 8.82 -1.01 -11.16
N LEU A 367 9.96 -0.38 -10.91
CA LEU A 367 10.03 1.07 -10.82
C LEU A 367 10.10 1.68 -12.22
N PRO A 368 9.35 2.78 -12.49
CA PRO A 368 9.33 3.43 -13.78
C PRO A 368 10.64 4.20 -14.05
N PRO A 369 10.87 4.64 -15.30
CA PRO A 369 11.91 5.63 -15.61
C PRO A 369 11.73 6.91 -14.79
N GLY A 370 12.83 7.51 -14.34
CA GLY A 370 12.85 8.74 -13.55
C GLY A 370 13.60 8.59 -12.22
N LYS A 371 13.45 9.58 -11.34
CA LYS A 371 14.05 9.57 -10.00
C LYS A 371 13.14 8.84 -9.02
N ASN A 372 13.67 7.85 -8.32
CA ASN A 372 12.93 7.00 -7.41
C ASN A 372 13.67 6.87 -6.08
N SER A 373 12.94 7.13 -5.00
CA SER A 373 13.42 6.95 -3.63
C SER A 373 12.78 5.69 -3.05
N LEU A 374 13.57 4.79 -2.46
CA LEU A 374 13.07 3.57 -1.82
C LEU A 374 13.24 3.64 -0.29
N HIS A 375 12.12 3.64 0.42
CA HIS A 375 12.02 3.62 1.88
C HIS A 375 12.18 2.21 2.43
N LEU A 376 13.07 2.07 3.42
CA LEU A 376 13.39 0.83 4.11
C LEU A 376 13.31 1.01 5.64
N PRO A 377 12.99 -0.03 6.42
CA PRO A 377 12.46 -1.33 5.99
C PRO A 377 10.92 -1.37 5.98
N PHE A 378 10.26 -0.31 6.46
CA PHE A 378 8.84 -0.36 6.71
C PHE A 378 8.03 -0.02 5.45
N TYR A 379 6.89 -0.69 5.34
CA TYR A 379 5.86 -0.34 4.37
C TYR A 379 4.50 -0.24 5.02
N GLN A 380 3.78 0.81 4.67
CA GLN A 380 2.45 1.08 5.16
C GLN A 380 1.42 0.09 4.56
N THR A 381 0.56 -0.51 5.38
CA THR A 381 -0.49 -1.45 4.90
C THR A 381 -1.88 -0.80 4.83
N ASN A 382 -2.11 0.29 5.57
CA ASN A 382 -3.36 1.05 5.56
C ASN A 382 -3.14 2.53 5.86
N THR A 383 -3.97 3.43 5.34
CA THR A 383 -3.97 4.84 5.77
C THR A 383 -5.18 5.09 6.65
N SER A 384 -4.97 5.61 7.87
CA SER A 384 -6.05 6.20 8.65
C SER A 384 -5.73 7.65 8.93
N GLN A 385 -6.79 8.45 8.98
CA GLN A 385 -6.70 9.81 9.49
C GLN A 385 -6.71 9.85 11.03
N TYR A 386 -7.10 8.75 11.67
CA TYR A 386 -7.28 8.65 13.11
C TYR A 386 -6.20 7.77 13.73
N CYS A 387 -5.78 8.11 14.94
CA CYS A 387 -4.75 7.37 15.65
C CYS A 387 -5.37 6.14 16.35
N PRO A 388 -5.04 4.90 15.93
CA PRO A 388 -5.59 3.71 16.56
C PRO A 388 -5.13 3.55 18.02
N LEU A 389 -3.91 4.02 18.32
CA LEU A 389 -3.38 3.98 19.67
C LEU A 389 -4.11 4.97 20.59
N TYR A 390 -4.47 6.16 20.10
CA TYR A 390 -5.31 7.09 20.86
C TYR A 390 -6.67 6.48 21.19
N ALA A 391 -7.33 5.87 20.20
CA ALA A 391 -8.61 5.20 20.39
C ALA A 391 -8.51 4.10 21.46
N LEU A 392 -7.51 3.23 21.36
CA LEU A 392 -7.29 2.17 22.34
C LEU A 392 -7.03 2.72 23.75
N CYS A 393 -6.14 3.71 23.88
CA CYS A 393 -5.78 4.27 25.19
C CYS A 393 -6.92 5.08 25.84
N THR A 394 -7.89 5.59 25.08
CA THR A 394 -8.99 6.42 25.61
C THR A 394 -10.31 5.66 25.76
N THR A 395 -10.55 4.65 24.93
CA THR A 395 -11.84 3.92 24.89
C THR A 395 -11.71 2.44 25.24
N GLY A 396 -10.49 1.89 25.28
CA GLY A 396 -10.26 0.45 25.40
C GLY A 396 -10.46 -0.33 24.10
N ASP A 397 -10.86 0.34 23.01
CA ASP A 397 -11.04 -0.28 21.69
C ASP A 397 -10.32 0.51 20.59
N ARG A 398 -9.48 -0.18 19.83
CA ARG A 398 -8.76 0.40 18.69
C ARG A 398 -9.68 0.77 17.51
N GLY A 399 -10.88 0.17 17.43
CA GLY A 399 -11.85 0.37 16.37
C GLY A 399 -12.67 1.65 16.54
N THR A 400 -12.86 2.09 17.79
CA THR A 400 -13.62 3.29 18.16
C THR A 400 -12.78 4.56 17.94
N GLN A 401 -12.46 4.84 16.68
CA GLN A 401 -11.58 5.93 16.28
C GLN A 401 -12.34 7.25 16.10
N GLN A 402 -11.80 8.32 16.68
CA GLN A 402 -12.26 9.69 16.50
C GLN A 402 -11.08 10.65 16.36
N LEU A 403 -11.34 11.85 15.84
CA LEU A 403 -10.31 12.88 15.77
C LEU A 403 -9.98 13.35 17.19
N ALA A 404 -8.71 13.23 17.59
CA ALA A 404 -8.25 13.77 18.86
C ALA A 404 -8.14 15.30 18.77
N GLU A 405 -8.84 16.03 19.63
CA GLU A 405 -8.71 17.48 19.76
C GLU A 405 -7.33 17.88 20.32
N HIS A 406 -6.80 17.05 21.22
CA HIS A 406 -5.46 17.20 21.78
C HIS A 406 -4.71 15.86 21.70
N CYS A 407 -3.46 15.89 21.22
CA CYS A 407 -2.62 14.70 21.11
C CYS A 407 -1.78 14.50 22.38
N PRO A 408 -2.07 13.49 23.23
CA PRO A 408 -1.29 13.20 24.43
C PRO A 408 0.02 12.46 24.13
N LYS A 409 0.36 12.27 22.85
CA LYS A 409 1.58 11.59 22.38
C LYS A 409 1.80 10.19 22.97
N PHE A 410 0.74 9.39 23.09
CA PHE A 410 0.85 8.00 23.58
C PHE A 410 1.90 7.16 22.84
N CYS A 411 2.16 7.45 21.56
CA CYS A 411 3.17 6.77 20.76
C CYS A 411 4.61 6.96 21.24
N GLU A 412 4.87 7.89 22.18
CA GLU A 412 6.19 8.01 22.84
C GLU A 412 6.41 6.92 23.90
N LYS A 413 5.33 6.26 24.36
CA LYS A 413 5.38 5.27 25.45
C LYS A 413 4.82 3.90 25.05
N TYR A 414 3.84 3.88 24.17
CA TYR A 414 3.09 2.69 23.81
C TYR A 414 3.18 2.41 22.31
N THR A 415 3.04 1.14 21.97
CA THR A 415 2.92 0.68 20.58
C THR A 415 1.85 -0.40 20.48
N LEU A 416 1.30 -0.60 19.29
CA LEU A 416 0.46 -1.75 19.02
C LEU A 416 1.32 -2.87 18.43
N LEU A 417 1.49 -3.93 19.22
CA LEU A 417 2.13 -5.15 18.75
C LEU A 417 1.14 -5.98 17.95
N TYR A 418 1.66 -6.67 16.94
CA TYR A 418 0.92 -7.60 16.10
C TYR A 418 1.55 -8.99 16.23
N PRO A 419 0.87 -10.03 15.74
CA PRO A 419 1.42 -11.37 15.74
C PRO A 419 2.81 -11.42 15.10
N GLU A 420 3.71 -12.18 15.70
CA GLU A 420 5.13 -12.17 15.37
C GLU A 420 5.40 -12.50 13.90
N HIS A 421 4.74 -13.55 13.37
CA HIS A 421 4.96 -14.05 12.01
C HIS A 421 4.51 -13.08 10.92
N LEU A 422 3.69 -12.07 11.25
CA LEU A 422 3.29 -11.02 10.32
C LEU A 422 4.37 -9.96 10.12
N HIS A 423 5.33 -9.85 11.05
CA HIS A 423 6.35 -8.80 11.05
C HIS A 423 5.73 -7.40 10.90
N MET A 424 4.77 -7.08 11.77
CA MET A 424 4.06 -5.79 11.77
C MET A 424 4.14 -5.07 13.10
N ALA A 425 4.00 -3.75 13.05
CA ALA A 425 3.69 -2.91 14.21
C ALA A 425 2.72 -1.79 13.82
N GLY A 426 1.91 -1.36 14.78
CA GLY A 426 1.21 -0.09 14.65
C GLY A 426 2.18 1.06 14.87
N ARG A 427 2.34 1.93 13.87
CA ARG A 427 3.13 3.16 13.99
C ARG A 427 2.27 4.34 13.53
N TYR A 428 2.38 5.47 14.21
CA TYR A 428 1.65 6.69 13.83
C TYR A 428 0.13 6.45 13.76
N ASN A 429 -0.53 6.90 12.69
CA ASN A 429 -1.94 6.64 12.42
C ASN A 429 -2.14 5.45 11.46
N SER A 430 -1.24 4.47 11.48
CA SER A 430 -1.20 3.41 10.48
C SER A 430 -0.59 2.10 11.01
N LEU A 431 -0.67 1.05 10.21
CA LEU A 431 -0.03 -0.24 10.40
C LEU A 431 1.09 -0.38 9.38
N PHE A 432 2.24 -0.84 9.85
CA PHE A 432 3.42 -1.04 9.03
C PHE A 432 3.83 -2.50 9.08
N GLY A 433 4.03 -3.08 7.90
CA GLY A 433 4.82 -4.29 7.75
C GLY A 433 6.30 -3.96 7.67
N VAL A 434 7.13 -4.95 7.95
CA VAL A 434 8.59 -4.89 7.81
C VAL A 434 9.01 -5.73 6.63
N ASP A 435 9.75 -5.12 5.71
CA ASP A 435 10.47 -5.86 4.69
C ASP A 435 11.77 -6.41 5.30
N LYS A 436 11.81 -7.73 5.48
CA LYS A 436 12.95 -8.42 6.09
C LYS A 436 14.14 -8.54 5.15
N THR A 437 14.04 -8.11 3.89
CA THR A 437 15.20 -8.04 3.00
C THR A 437 16.07 -6.81 3.29
N PHE A 438 15.69 -5.91 4.19
CA PHE A 438 16.54 -4.74 4.52
C PHE A 438 17.91 -5.12 5.10
N PRO A 439 18.01 -6.04 6.09
CA PRO A 439 19.30 -6.62 6.47
C PRO A 439 20.00 -7.39 5.32
N GLU A 440 19.24 -7.85 4.33
CA GLU A 440 19.70 -8.68 3.20
C GLU A 440 19.65 -7.87 1.89
N ILE A 441 20.32 -6.71 1.87
CA ILE A 441 20.26 -5.74 0.76
C ILE A 441 20.44 -6.37 -0.64
N PRO A 442 21.31 -7.38 -0.87
CA PRO A 442 21.35 -8.09 -2.15
C PRO A 442 20.01 -8.70 -2.59
N GLU A 443 19.22 -9.22 -1.65
CA GLU A 443 17.91 -9.82 -1.92
C GLU A 443 16.85 -8.77 -2.20
N MET A 444 16.92 -7.61 -1.54
CA MET A 444 16.08 -6.45 -1.87
C MET A 444 16.23 -6.07 -3.35
N TRP A 445 17.46 -6.02 -3.87
CA TRP A 445 17.72 -5.67 -5.26
C TRP A 445 17.13 -6.64 -6.28
N LYS A 446 16.94 -7.92 -5.92
CA LYS A 446 16.26 -8.93 -6.75
C LYS A 446 14.76 -8.65 -6.89
N ASN A 447 14.17 -8.05 -5.86
CA ASN A 447 12.76 -7.64 -5.89
C ASN A 447 12.57 -6.33 -6.68
N ILE A 448 13.60 -5.51 -6.85
CA ILE A 448 13.49 -4.28 -7.65
C ILE A 448 13.78 -4.54 -9.14
N LYS A 449 12.74 -4.40 -9.96
CA LYS A 449 12.77 -4.47 -11.43
C LYS A 449 12.68 -3.07 -12.04
N GLY A 450 12.98 -2.96 -13.34
CA GLY A 450 12.94 -1.68 -14.05
C GLY A 450 14.12 -0.78 -13.63
N THR A 451 13.83 0.49 -13.39
CA THR A 451 14.85 1.48 -12.95
C THR A 451 15.28 1.20 -11.52
N LYS A 452 16.58 1.17 -11.25
CA LYS A 452 17.06 1.06 -9.86
C LYS A 452 16.85 2.41 -9.15
N PRO A 453 16.35 2.44 -7.90
CA PRO A 453 16.25 3.67 -7.12
C PRO A 453 17.61 4.35 -7.01
N ASP A 454 17.63 5.65 -7.27
CA ASP A 454 18.79 6.53 -7.10
C ASP A 454 18.90 7.06 -5.67
N ARG A 455 17.89 6.81 -4.81
CA ARG A 455 17.93 7.15 -3.39
C ARG A 455 17.40 6.02 -2.52
N ILE A 456 18.11 5.73 -1.44
CA ILE A 456 17.65 4.86 -0.35
C ILE A 456 17.35 5.70 0.89
N VAL A 457 16.14 5.55 1.42
CA VAL A 457 15.67 6.29 2.61
C VAL A 457 15.49 5.30 3.76
N VAL A 458 16.18 5.51 4.87
CA VAL A 458 16.11 4.62 6.04
C VAL A 458 15.24 5.24 7.15
N ASN A 459 14.30 4.46 7.68
CA ASN A 459 13.44 4.83 8.81
C ASN A 459 13.28 3.65 9.76
N ILE A 460 13.94 3.65 10.93
CA ILE A 460 13.94 2.51 11.87
C ILE A 460 13.17 2.78 13.17
#